data_AF-F9GEZ0-F1
#
_entry.id   AF-F9GEZ0-F1
#
_cell.length_a   1.000
_cell.length_b   1.000
_cell.length_c   1.000
_cell.angle_alpha   90.00
_cell.angle_beta   90.00
_cell.angle_gamma   90.00
#
_symmetry.space_group_name_H-M   'P 1'
#
loop_
_entity.id
_entity.type
_entity.pdbx_description
1 polymer ?
#
loop_
_entity_poly.entity_id
_entity_poly.type
_entity_poly.pdbx_seq_one_letter_code
_entity_poly.pdbx_strand_id
1 'polypeptide(L)'
;AYRKELQRLASLTDSAPVDKVNFIRAYAKAREAGMRKKIVLSGWRLIGNWPINRHKALSHPEIQPDREKLLEQFKTRSPPQLHSDDTPKTSRQVRDLAKHRSRPTRRTYSKIAKGLEALEMKVAVQNGRITGLEE
;
A
#
# COMPACT_ATOMS: atom_id res chain seq x y z
N ALA A 1 20.62 -24.83 -12.89
CA ALA A 1 21.17 -23.51 -13.26
C ALA A 1 22.49 -23.27 -12.53
N TYR A 2 22.52 -23.23 -11.21
CA TYR A 2 23.72 -23.01 -10.41
C TYR A 2 24.90 -23.94 -10.71
N ARG A 3 24.69 -25.26 -10.79
CA ARG A 3 25.75 -26.22 -11.17
C ARG A 3 26.39 -25.91 -12.52
N LYS A 4 25.62 -25.38 -13.48
CA LYS A 4 26.16 -25.00 -14.80
C LYS A 4 27.04 -23.74 -14.71
N GLU A 5 26.67 -22.78 -13.87
CA GLU A 5 27.49 -21.60 -13.60
C GLU A 5 28.80 -21.99 -12.87
N LEU A 6 28.74 -22.90 -11.91
CA LEU A 6 29.94 -23.45 -11.26
C LEU A 6 30.84 -24.20 -12.23
N GLN A 7 30.26 -25.05 -13.09
CA GLN A 7 31.02 -25.78 -14.10
C GLN A 7 31.69 -24.84 -15.10
N ARG A 8 31.02 -23.74 -15.49
CA ARG A 8 31.59 -22.70 -16.35
C ARG A 8 32.74 -21.96 -15.65
N LEU A 9 32.59 -21.61 -14.38
CA LEU A 9 33.66 -20.99 -13.61
C LEU A 9 34.86 -21.91 -13.45
N ALA A 10 34.63 -23.20 -13.15
CA ALA A 10 35.69 -24.20 -13.05
C ALA A 10 36.42 -24.38 -14.39
N SER A 11 35.72 -24.29 -15.53
CA SER A 11 36.38 -24.34 -16.85
C SER A 11 37.23 -23.12 -17.18
N LEU A 12 37.01 -21.98 -16.51
CA LEU A 12 37.73 -20.72 -16.72
C LEU A 12 38.90 -20.53 -15.75
N THR A 13 38.93 -21.25 -14.63
CA THR A 13 39.93 -21.08 -13.57
C THR A 13 40.30 -22.45 -13.03
N ASP A 14 41.48 -22.94 -13.42
CA ASP A 14 41.99 -24.28 -13.13
C ASP A 14 42.51 -24.44 -11.68
N SER A 15 42.05 -23.61 -10.73
CA SER A 15 42.46 -23.71 -9.33
C SER A 15 41.31 -23.52 -8.34
N ALA A 16 41.35 -24.32 -7.28
CA ALA A 16 40.35 -24.51 -6.21
C ALA A 16 40.11 -23.27 -5.32
N PRO A 17 39.26 -23.37 -4.28
CA PRO A 17 37.82 -23.66 -4.26
C PRO A 17 37.00 -22.41 -4.65
N VAL A 18 35.69 -22.54 -4.84
CA VAL A 18 34.82 -21.40 -5.20
C VAL A 18 34.91 -20.31 -4.12
N ASP A 19 35.68 -19.25 -4.40
CA ASP A 19 35.77 -18.07 -3.54
C ASP A 19 34.37 -17.50 -3.25
N LYS A 20 34.17 -16.91 -2.07
CA LYS A 20 32.90 -16.32 -1.63
C LYS A 20 32.32 -15.35 -2.67
N VAL A 21 33.19 -14.57 -3.33
CA VAL A 21 32.76 -13.65 -4.39
C VAL A 21 32.22 -14.41 -5.60
N ASN A 22 32.90 -15.46 -6.02
CA ASN A 22 32.48 -16.30 -7.15
C ASN A 22 31.21 -17.09 -6.81
N PHE A 23 31.04 -17.53 -5.57
CA PHE A 23 29.81 -18.12 -5.08
C PHE A 23 28.62 -17.16 -5.21
N ILE A 24 28.76 -15.93 -4.71
CA ILE A 24 27.70 -14.91 -4.77
C ILE A 24 27.34 -14.61 -6.23
N ARG A 25 28.33 -14.44 -7.11
CA ARG A 25 28.10 -14.17 -8.54
C ARG A 25 27.42 -15.33 -9.25
N ALA A 26 27.87 -16.56 -9.04
CA ALA A 26 27.26 -17.76 -9.62
C ALA A 26 25.83 -17.96 -9.14
N TYR A 27 25.58 -17.71 -7.84
CA TYR A 27 24.25 -17.78 -7.26
C TYR A 27 23.32 -16.71 -7.83
N ALA A 28 23.79 -15.46 -7.95
CA ALA A 28 23.02 -14.37 -8.54
C ALA A 28 22.58 -14.70 -9.98
N LYS A 29 23.53 -15.16 -10.83
CA LYS A 29 23.23 -15.59 -12.20
C LYS A 29 22.23 -16.75 -12.25
N ALA A 30 22.41 -17.75 -11.38
CA ALA A 30 21.50 -18.87 -11.29
C ALA A 30 20.09 -18.46 -10.84
N ARG A 31 20.00 -17.51 -9.91
CA ARG A 31 18.75 -16.93 -9.43
C ARG A 31 18.04 -16.18 -10.54
N GLU A 32 18.72 -15.32 -11.28
CA GLU A 32 18.14 -14.62 -12.43
C GLU A 32 17.62 -15.59 -13.50
N ALA A 33 18.39 -16.64 -13.79
CA ALA A 33 18.00 -17.65 -14.76
C ALA A 33 16.78 -18.48 -14.30
N GLY A 34 16.65 -18.73 -12.99
CA GLY A 34 15.58 -19.52 -12.36
C GLY A 34 14.31 -18.73 -12.01
N MET A 35 14.44 -17.47 -11.63
CA MET A 35 13.33 -16.58 -11.21
C MET A 35 12.69 -15.85 -12.40
N ARG A 36 12.77 -16.43 -13.60
CA ARG A 36 12.06 -15.89 -14.77
C ARG A 36 10.57 -16.16 -14.62
N LYS A 37 9.74 -15.19 -15.00
CA LYS A 37 8.26 -15.30 -14.98
C LYS A 37 7.80 -16.66 -15.48
N LYS A 38 8.23 -17.09 -16.67
CA LYS A 38 7.85 -18.39 -17.27
C LYS A 38 8.15 -19.61 -16.40
N ILE A 39 9.29 -19.64 -15.70
CA ILE A 39 9.69 -20.77 -14.85
C ILE A 39 8.84 -20.78 -13.58
N VAL A 40 8.67 -19.61 -12.97
CA VAL A 40 7.79 -19.43 -11.83
C VAL A 40 6.38 -19.91 -12.21
N LEU A 41 5.81 -19.40 -13.31
CA LEU A 41 4.48 -19.80 -13.79
C LEU A 41 4.36 -21.31 -14.01
N SER A 42 5.38 -21.94 -14.61
CA SER A 42 5.38 -23.39 -14.81
C SER A 42 5.41 -24.17 -13.50
N GLY A 43 6.16 -23.70 -12.50
CA GLY A 43 6.17 -24.31 -11.17
C GLY A 43 4.81 -24.22 -10.49
N TRP A 44 4.16 -23.05 -10.56
CA TRP A 44 2.79 -22.88 -10.05
C TRP A 44 1.78 -23.78 -10.80
N ARG A 45 1.95 -24.01 -12.11
CA ARG A 45 1.08 -24.91 -12.88
C ARG A 45 1.24 -26.36 -12.43
N LEU A 46 2.48 -26.81 -12.25
CA LEU A 46 2.78 -28.18 -11.82
C LEU A 46 2.19 -28.48 -10.43
N ILE A 47 2.28 -27.51 -9.52
CA ILE A 47 1.75 -27.62 -8.14
C ILE A 47 0.22 -27.41 -8.09
N GLY A 48 -0.39 -26.96 -9.19
CA GLY A 48 -1.84 -26.68 -9.26
C GLY A 48 -2.27 -25.40 -8.53
N ASN A 49 -1.34 -24.47 -8.30
CA ASN A 49 -1.57 -23.18 -7.62
C ASN A 49 -1.58 -21.97 -8.60
N TRP A 50 -1.28 -22.17 -9.90
CA TRP A 50 -1.43 -21.15 -10.97
C TRP A 50 -2.91 -20.98 -11.36
N PRO A 51 -3.42 -19.79 -11.76
CA PRO A 51 -4.69 -19.25 -11.33
C PRO A 51 -5.86 -19.93 -12.04
N ILE A 52 -6.22 -21.11 -11.54
CA ILE A 52 -7.54 -21.68 -11.72
C ILE A 52 -8.39 -21.36 -10.47
N ASN A 53 -7.76 -21.21 -9.29
CA ASN A 53 -8.47 -20.84 -8.08
C ASN A 53 -7.63 -20.00 -7.09
N ARG A 54 -7.81 -18.67 -7.11
CA ARG A 54 -7.16 -17.74 -6.16
C ARG A 54 -7.52 -18.04 -4.70
N HIS A 55 -8.72 -18.57 -4.43
CA HIS A 55 -9.16 -18.87 -3.08
C HIS A 55 -8.32 -19.95 -2.43
N LYS A 56 -7.83 -20.93 -3.19
CA LYS A 56 -7.03 -22.05 -2.66
C LYS A 56 -5.72 -21.59 -2.02
N ALA A 57 -5.07 -20.57 -2.59
CA ALA A 57 -3.86 -19.99 -2.01
C ALA A 57 -4.19 -19.14 -0.77
N LEU A 58 -5.28 -18.37 -0.81
CA LEU A 58 -5.71 -17.51 0.30
C LEU A 58 -6.38 -18.28 1.46
N SER A 59 -6.77 -19.54 1.23
CA SER A 59 -7.35 -20.42 2.23
C SER A 59 -6.31 -21.25 2.99
N HIS A 60 -5.02 -21.05 2.73
CA HIS A 60 -3.98 -21.81 3.41
C HIS A 60 -3.89 -21.42 4.89
N PRO A 61 -3.87 -22.39 5.83
CA PRO A 61 -3.84 -22.12 7.28
C PRO A 61 -2.69 -21.21 7.72
N GLU A 62 -1.54 -21.27 7.03
CA GLU A 62 -0.38 -20.42 7.35
C GLU A 62 -0.52 -18.96 6.87
N ILE A 63 -1.35 -18.71 5.85
CA ILE A 63 -1.59 -17.36 5.31
C ILE A 63 -2.77 -16.71 6.04
N GLN A 64 -3.74 -17.52 6.47
CA GLN A 64 -4.83 -17.02 7.29
C GLN A 64 -4.31 -16.75 8.70
N PRO A 65 -4.47 -15.53 9.23
CA PRO A 65 -4.28 -15.32 10.66
C PRO A 65 -5.25 -16.23 11.42
N ASP A 66 -4.81 -16.78 12.56
CA ASP A 66 -5.68 -17.53 13.46
C ASP A 66 -6.98 -16.76 13.66
N ARG A 67 -8.11 -17.42 13.43
CA ARG A 67 -9.43 -16.80 13.60
C ARG A 67 -9.57 -16.16 14.98
N GLU A 68 -8.94 -16.75 15.98
CA GLU A 68 -8.86 -16.25 17.34
C GLU A 68 -8.08 -14.93 17.45
N LYS A 69 -6.93 -14.81 16.77
CA LYS A 69 -6.17 -13.54 16.68
C LYS A 69 -6.94 -12.46 15.94
N LEU A 70 -7.67 -12.79 14.87
CA LEU A 70 -8.54 -11.83 14.20
C LEU A 70 -9.64 -11.34 15.14
N LEU A 71 -10.34 -12.25 15.81
CA LEU A 71 -11.40 -11.90 16.76
C LEU A 71 -10.87 -11.09 17.94
N GLU A 72 -9.68 -11.39 18.46
CA GLU A 72 -9.01 -10.55 19.46
C GLU A 72 -8.67 -9.17 18.90
N GLN A 73 -8.16 -9.07 17.67
CA GLN A 73 -7.82 -7.80 17.02
C GLN A 73 -9.06 -6.93 16.77
N PHE A 74 -10.21 -7.55 16.45
CA PHE A 74 -11.51 -6.88 16.36
C PHE A 74 -12.09 -6.51 17.73
N LYS A 75 -11.81 -7.29 18.79
CA LYS A 75 -12.25 -7.00 20.17
C LYS A 75 -11.40 -5.92 20.85
N THR A 76 -10.11 -5.84 20.55
CA THR A 76 -9.17 -4.88 21.21
C THR A 76 -9.08 -3.53 20.52
N ARG A 77 -9.62 -3.39 19.31
CA ARG A 77 -9.75 -2.09 18.66
C ARG A 77 -11.20 -1.72 18.53
N SER A 78 -11.78 -1.21 19.61
CA SER A 78 -12.87 -0.25 19.49
C SER A 78 -12.48 0.73 18.37
N PRO A 79 -13.32 0.95 17.35
CA PRO A 79 -13.06 2.02 16.40
C PRO A 79 -12.71 3.26 17.21
N PRO A 80 -11.59 3.97 16.93
CA PRO A 80 -11.38 5.25 17.58
C PRO A 80 -12.68 6.03 17.38
N GLN A 81 -13.33 6.47 18.47
CA GLN A 81 -14.61 7.17 18.37
C GLN A 81 -14.44 8.24 17.29
N LEU A 82 -14.99 7.99 16.10
CA LEU A 82 -15.00 8.96 15.04
C LEU A 82 -15.97 10.00 15.56
N HIS A 83 -15.43 11.11 16.06
CA HIS A 83 -16.20 12.33 16.20
C HIS A 83 -16.95 12.50 14.88
N SER A 84 -18.28 12.54 14.95
CA SER A 84 -19.27 12.66 13.87
C SER A 84 -18.65 12.73 12.46
N ASP A 85 -19.00 11.78 11.58
CA ASP A 85 -18.70 11.79 10.14
C ASP A 85 -19.31 12.99 9.37
N ASP A 86 -19.74 14.03 10.09
CA ASP A 86 -20.15 15.30 9.54
C ASP A 86 -18.97 15.96 8.82
N THR A 87 -19.04 15.88 7.50
CA THR A 87 -18.18 16.65 6.61
C THR A 87 -18.34 18.14 6.97
N PRO A 88 -17.26 18.86 7.29
CA PRO A 88 -17.35 20.25 7.70
C PRO A 88 -17.93 21.08 6.56
N LYS A 89 -19.05 21.77 6.85
CA LYS A 89 -19.80 22.59 5.89
C LYS A 89 -19.30 24.03 5.82
N THR A 90 -18.62 24.47 6.88
CA THR A 90 -18.15 25.86 7.00
C THR A 90 -16.66 25.92 7.25
N SER A 91 -16.01 26.95 6.70
CA SER A 91 -14.61 27.29 6.94
C SER A 91 -14.22 27.35 8.42
N ARG A 92 -15.11 27.89 9.28
CA ARG A 92 -14.96 27.94 10.74
C ARG A 92 -14.87 26.54 11.37
N GLN A 93 -15.70 25.60 10.93
CA GLN A 93 -15.67 24.21 11.43
C GLN A 93 -14.34 23.53 11.08
N VAL A 94 -13.80 23.78 9.89
CA VAL A 94 -12.47 23.28 9.48
C VAL A 94 -11.36 23.85 10.38
N ARG A 95 -11.43 25.14 10.74
CA ARG A 95 -10.46 25.76 11.65
C ARG A 95 -10.56 25.16 13.07
N ASP A 96 -11.77 24.88 13.54
CA ASP A 96 -12.02 24.28 14.85
C ASP A 96 -11.46 22.84 14.95
N LEU A 97 -11.64 22.03 13.90
CA LEU A 97 -11.06 20.67 13.81
C LEU A 97 -9.52 20.67 13.91
N ALA A 98 -8.88 21.77 13.51
CA ALA A 98 -7.43 21.90 13.47
C ALA A 98 -6.81 22.48 14.76
N LYS A 99 -7.62 23.00 15.70
CA LYS A 99 -7.15 23.73 16.90
C LYS A 99 -6.14 22.93 17.73
N HIS A 100 -6.42 21.64 17.93
CA HIS A 100 -5.61 20.75 18.77
C HIS A 100 -4.73 19.78 17.97
N ARG A 101 -4.48 20.08 16.68
CA ARG A 101 -3.67 19.23 15.80
C ARG A 101 -2.24 19.75 15.65
N SER A 102 -1.36 18.88 15.18
CA SER A 102 0.05 19.22 14.95
C SER A 102 0.21 20.38 13.95
N ARG A 103 1.33 21.10 14.02
CA ARG A 103 1.62 22.25 13.15
C ARG A 103 1.53 21.92 11.65
N PRO A 104 2.05 20.77 11.15
CA PRO A 104 1.89 20.37 9.75
C PRO A 104 0.42 20.15 9.37
N THR A 105 -0.35 19.47 10.22
CA THR A 105 -1.78 19.23 10.01
C THR A 105 -2.57 20.53 10.04
N ARG A 106 -2.29 21.46 10.95
CA ARG A 106 -2.98 22.75 10.99
C ARG A 106 -2.78 23.57 9.70
N ARG A 107 -1.61 23.46 9.05
CA ARG A 107 -1.34 24.12 7.76
C ARG A 107 -2.20 23.55 6.63
N THR A 108 -2.41 22.23 6.58
CA THR A 108 -3.26 21.61 5.55
C THR A 108 -4.72 22.02 5.74
N TYR A 109 -5.24 21.98 6.98
CA TYR A 109 -6.59 22.44 7.30
C TYR A 109 -6.79 23.93 7.01
N SER A 110 -5.78 24.75 7.23
CA SER A 110 -5.84 26.19 6.90
C SER A 110 -6.02 26.44 5.39
N LYS A 111 -5.44 25.59 4.52
CA LYS A 111 -5.65 25.68 3.07
C LYS A 111 -7.10 25.33 2.70
N ILE A 112 -7.65 24.29 3.33
CA ILE A 112 -9.04 23.86 3.12
C ILE A 112 -10.01 24.96 3.56
N ALA A 113 -9.80 25.55 4.74
CA ALA A 113 -10.65 26.63 5.27
C ALA A 113 -10.70 27.85 4.33
N LYS A 114 -9.55 28.26 3.77
CA LYS A 114 -9.49 29.35 2.78
C LYS A 114 -10.25 29.04 1.49
N GLY A 115 -10.20 27.78 1.04
CA GLY A 115 -10.97 27.33 -0.12
C GLY A 115 -12.47 27.40 0.12
N LEU A 116 -12.93 27.00 1.31
CA LEU A 116 -14.33 27.11 1.71
C LEU A 116 -14.79 28.57 1.84
N GLU A 117 -13.98 29.47 2.42
CA GLU A 117 -14.30 30.91 2.50
C GLU A 117 -14.57 31.51 1.12
N ALA A 118 -13.76 31.15 0.12
CA ALA A 118 -13.97 31.60 -1.25
C ALA A 118 -15.28 31.08 -1.86
N LEU A 119 -15.70 29.87 -1.52
CA LEU A 119 -16.98 29.31 -1.97
C LEU A 119 -18.16 29.97 -1.24
N GLU A 120 -18.06 30.15 0.08
CA GLU A 120 -19.06 30.84 0.90
C GLU A 120 -19.31 32.26 0.38
N MET A 121 -18.27 33.01 0.03
CA MET A 121 -18.41 34.34 -0.58
C MET A 121 -19.13 34.30 -1.93
N LYS A 122 -18.82 33.33 -2.80
CA LYS A 122 -19.49 33.18 -4.10
C LYS A 122 -20.98 32.88 -3.94
N VAL A 123 -21.32 31.99 -3.01
CA VAL A 123 -22.70 31.65 -2.69
C VAL A 123 -23.44 32.87 -2.14
N ALA A 124 -22.83 33.64 -1.23
CA ALA A 124 -23.44 34.87 -0.70
C ALA A 124 -23.73 35.90 -1.79
N VAL A 125 -22.78 36.11 -2.72
CA VAL A 125 -22.98 37.01 -3.87
C VAL A 125 -24.11 36.52 -4.79
N GLN A 126 -24.17 35.22 -5.06
CA GLN A 126 -25.25 34.65 -5.88
C GLN A 126 -26.62 34.81 -5.21
N ASN A 127 -26.72 34.51 -3.92
CA ASN A 127 -27.96 34.65 -3.17
C ASN A 127 -28.44 36.11 -3.15
N GLY A 128 -27.53 37.08 -2.96
CA GLY A 128 -27.90 38.50 -3.04
C GLY A 128 -28.40 38.94 -4.43
N ARG A 129 -27.89 38.33 -5.51
CA ARG A 129 -28.42 38.55 -6.86
C ARG A 129 -29.77 37.91 -7.07
N ILE A 130 -30.00 36.72 -6.52
CA ILE A 130 -31.29 36.03 -6.59
C ILE A 130 -32.36 36.84 -5.87
N THR A 131 -32.10 37.25 -4.62
CA THR A 131 -33.05 38.06 -3.85
C THR A 131 -33.40 39.37 -4.55
N GLY A 132 -32.43 40.05 -5.18
CA GLY A 132 -32.69 41.27 -5.93
C GLY A 132 -33.41 41.07 -7.28
N LEU A 133 -33.61 39.83 -7.73
CA LEU A 133 -34.44 39.49 -8.89
C LEU A 133 -35.83 38.98 -8.48
N GLU A 134 -36.02 38.63 -7.21
CA GLU A 134 -37.30 38.18 -6.64
C GLU A 134 -38.16 39.36 -6.13
N GLU A 135 -37.55 40.54 -5.93
CA GLU A 135 -38.19 41.84 -5.68
C GLU A 135 -38.53 42.57 -6.99
#